data_AF-A0A061RU91-F1
#
_entry.id   AF-A0A061RU91-F1
#
_cell.length_a   1.000
_cell.length_b   1.000
_cell.length_c   1.000
_cell.angle_alpha   90.00
_cell.angle_beta   90.00
_cell.angle_gamma   90.00
#
_symmetry.space_group_name_H-M   'P 1'
#
loop_
_entity.id
_entity.type
_entity.pdbx_description
1 polymer ?
#
loop_
_entity_poly.entity_id
_entity_poly.type
_entity_poly.pdbx_seq_one_letter_code
_entity_poly.pdbx_strand_id
1 'polypeptide(L)'
;MNEYETLQILMGDCRDILSGFQRNIEDDQKELFNPELTDKERVATLLRIEEQKIAQSTMDGVRRKLAPIRGIPTKQGMQDPNQDLLDVFERIEGLPTAPKKAVDKLLSWAR
;
A
#
# COMPACT_ATOMS: atom_id res chain seq x y z
N MET A 1 -24.51 -13.47 14.40
CA MET A 1 -23.61 -12.42 13.90
C MET A 1 -22.72 -13.06 12.85
N ASN A 2 -22.86 -12.63 11.60
CA ASN A 2 -22.08 -13.12 10.45
C ASN A 2 -20.68 -12.49 10.46
N GLU A 3 -19.65 -13.19 9.97
CA GLU A 3 -18.28 -12.66 9.81
C GLU A 3 -18.28 -11.30 9.07
N TYR A 4 -19.15 -11.15 8.06
CA TYR A 4 -19.32 -9.86 7.37
C TYR A 4 -19.71 -8.72 8.33
N GLU A 5 -20.69 -8.96 9.21
CA GLU A 5 -21.19 -7.97 10.16
C GLU A 5 -20.13 -7.65 11.21
N THR A 6 -19.45 -8.67 11.73
CA THR A 6 -18.35 -8.50 12.68
C THR A 6 -17.21 -7.68 12.08
N LEU A 7 -16.82 -7.95 10.83
CA LEU A 7 -15.79 -7.18 10.14
C LEU A 7 -16.25 -5.74 9.80
N GLN A 8 -17.53 -5.51 9.54
CA GLN A 8 -18.06 -4.14 9.41
C GLN A 8 -17.95 -3.36 10.71
N ILE A 9 -18.37 -3.96 11.83
CA ILE A 9 -18.31 -3.35 13.16
C ILE A 9 -16.84 -3.03 13.48
N LEU A 10 -15.93 -3.99 13.32
CA LEU A 10 -14.51 -3.80 13.60
C LEU A 10 -13.87 -2.69 12.72
N MET A 11 -14.32 -2.56 11.47
CA MET A 11 -13.88 -1.46 10.61
C MET A 11 -14.43 -0.09 11.06
N GLY A 12 -15.64 -0.06 11.62
CA GLY A 12 -16.21 1.11 12.29
C GLY A 12 -15.36 1.49 13.50
N ASP A 13 -15.10 0.54 14.39
CA ASP A 13 -14.30 0.75 15.60
C ASP A 13 -12.90 1.30 15.27
N CYS A 14 -12.24 0.77 14.23
CA CYS A 14 -10.94 1.28 13.78
C CYS A 14 -11.03 2.74 13.27
N ARG A 15 -12.13 3.14 12.63
CA ARG A 15 -12.33 4.53 12.19
C ARG A 15 -12.59 5.44 13.37
N ASP A 16 -13.37 4.99 14.34
CA ASP A 16 -13.67 5.75 15.55
C ASP A 16 -12.39 6.00 16.34
N ILE A 17 -11.54 4.98 16.50
CA ILE A 17 -10.20 5.11 17.10
C ILE A 17 -9.38 6.16 16.36
N LEU A 18 -9.25 6.07 15.03
CA LEU A 18 -8.46 7.02 14.24
C LEU A 18 -9.03 8.45 14.31
N SER A 19 -10.35 8.60 14.38
CA SER A 19 -11.01 9.91 14.51
C SER A 19 -10.82 10.54 15.90
N GLY A 20 -10.49 9.75 16.91
CA GLY A 20 -10.20 10.21 18.26
C GLY A 20 -8.86 10.94 18.38
N PHE A 21 -7.95 10.77 17.42
CA PHE A 21 -6.68 11.49 17.40
C PHE A 21 -6.88 12.92 16.90
N GLN A 22 -6.34 13.90 17.65
CA GLN A 22 -6.41 15.32 17.28
C GLN A 22 -5.51 15.70 16.10
N ARG A 23 -4.49 14.87 15.83
CA ARG A 23 -3.47 15.09 14.80
C ARG A 23 -3.30 13.81 14.00
N ASN A 24 -2.91 13.95 12.74
CA ASN A 24 -2.51 12.83 11.92
C ASN A 24 -1.04 12.45 12.17
N ILE A 25 -0.63 11.30 11.63
CA ILE A 25 0.74 10.79 11.73
C ILE A 25 1.78 11.79 11.20
N GLU A 26 1.51 12.49 10.11
CA GLU A 26 2.47 13.42 9.49
C GLU A 26 2.76 14.62 10.40
N ASP A 27 1.73 15.12 11.09
CA ASP A 27 1.87 16.25 12.00
C ASP A 27 2.59 15.85 13.30
N ASP A 28 2.33 14.65 13.82
CA ASP A 28 3.11 14.09 14.94
C ASP A 28 4.57 13.81 14.52
N GLN A 29 4.83 13.37 13.28
CA GLN A 29 6.19 13.21 12.77
C GLN A 29 6.93 14.55 12.69
N LYS A 30 6.26 15.62 12.25
CA LYS A 30 6.84 16.98 12.26
C LYS A 30 7.19 17.43 13.68
N GLU A 31 6.33 17.13 14.66
CA GLU A 31 6.57 17.48 16.06
C GLU A 31 7.85 16.82 16.63
N LEU A 32 8.18 15.59 16.21
CA LEU A 32 9.41 14.92 16.65
C LEU A 32 10.70 15.65 16.24
N PHE A 33 10.65 16.46 15.18
CA PHE A 33 11.79 17.29 14.75
C PHE A 33 11.91 18.60 15.54
N ASN A 34 10.97 18.91 16.44
CA ASN A 34 11.07 20.08 17.31
C ASN A 34 12.22 19.89 18.33
N PRO A 35 13.25 20.76 18.35
CA PRO A 35 14.35 20.67 19.31
C PRO A 35 13.94 21.01 20.75
N GLU A 36 12.82 21.71 20.94
CA GLU A 36 12.31 22.09 22.26
C GLU A 36 11.45 21.01 22.92
N LEU A 37 11.23 19.89 22.23
CA LEU A 37 10.37 18.80 22.70
C LEU A 37 11.03 18.07 23.87
N THR A 38 10.35 18.04 25.02
CA THR A 38 10.84 17.31 26.20
C THR A 38 10.82 15.80 25.96
N ASP A 39 11.60 15.04 26.73
CA ASP A 39 11.64 13.57 26.60
C ASP A 39 10.26 12.92 26.81
N LYS A 40 9.46 13.47 27.73
CA LYS A 40 8.09 12.99 28.00
C LYS A 40 7.17 13.24 26.82
N GLU A 41 7.23 14.43 26.23
CA GLU A 41 6.45 14.77 25.04
C GLU A 41 6.89 13.91 23.85
N ARG A 42 8.19 13.68 23.68
CA ARG A 42 8.72 12.81 22.63
C ARG A 42 8.18 11.39 22.74
N VAL A 43 8.17 10.81 23.93
CA VAL A 43 7.58 9.48 24.17
C VAL A 43 6.08 9.48 23.86
N ALA A 44 5.35 10.52 24.27
CA ALA A 44 3.92 10.64 23.98
C ALA A 44 3.65 10.75 22.47
N THR A 45 4.43 11.54 21.74
CA THR A 45 4.31 11.70 20.28
C THR A 45 4.63 10.38 19.55
N LEU A 46 5.69 9.68 19.95
CA LEU A 46 6.01 8.34 19.41
C LEU A 46 4.88 7.34 19.67
N LEU A 47 4.31 7.33 20.88
CA LEU A 47 3.19 6.47 21.21
C LEU A 47 1.98 6.73 20.31
N ARG A 48 1.58 8.01 20.14
CA ARG A 48 0.45 8.38 19.26
C ARG A 48 0.68 7.93 17.81
N ILE A 49 1.90 8.07 17.29
CA ILE A 49 2.24 7.63 15.93
C ILE A 49 2.04 6.12 15.79
N GLU A 50 2.58 5.33 16.72
CA GLU A 50 2.51 3.88 16.64
C GLU A 50 1.08 3.37 16.85
N GLU A 51 0.30 3.98 17.75
CA GLU A 51 -1.12 3.66 17.92
C GLU A 51 -1.93 3.92 16.64
N GLN A 52 -1.71 5.07 15.98
CA GLN A 52 -2.34 5.37 14.70
C GLN A 52 -1.93 4.37 13.61
N LYS A 53 -0.65 3.99 13.52
CA LYS A 53 -0.17 2.98 12.56
C LYS A 53 -0.80 1.62 12.80
N ILE A 54 -0.91 1.20 14.07
CA ILE A 54 -1.53 -0.08 14.43
C ILE A 54 -3.00 -0.06 13.98
N ALA A 55 -3.75 0.99 14.31
CA ALA A 55 -5.16 1.12 13.92
C ALA A 55 -5.34 1.14 12.39
N GLN A 56 -4.48 1.83 11.65
CA GLN A 56 -4.48 1.83 10.17
C GLN A 56 -4.19 0.43 9.61
N SER A 57 -3.15 -0.24 10.11
CA SER A 57 -2.77 -1.59 9.69
C SER A 57 -3.88 -2.61 9.96
N THR A 58 -4.52 -2.54 11.12
CA THR A 58 -5.69 -3.36 11.46
C THR A 58 -6.85 -3.08 10.51
N MET A 59 -7.15 -1.82 10.22
CA MET A 59 -8.20 -1.44 9.27
C MET A 59 -7.94 -2.01 7.87
N ASP A 60 -6.69 -1.96 7.39
CA ASP A 60 -6.32 -2.54 6.10
C ASP A 60 -6.39 -4.07 6.08
N GLY A 61 -6.08 -4.73 7.20
CA GLY A 61 -6.30 -6.16 7.38
C GLY A 61 -7.78 -6.53 7.27
N VAL A 62 -8.65 -5.76 7.93
CA VAL A 62 -10.11 -5.94 7.88
C VAL A 62 -10.65 -5.67 6.47
N ARG A 63 -10.18 -4.61 5.81
CA ARG A 63 -10.55 -4.28 4.42
C ARG A 63 -10.20 -5.41 3.45
N ARG A 64 -9.00 -6.00 3.58
CA ARG A 64 -8.57 -7.16 2.77
C ARG A 64 -9.48 -8.37 2.94
N LYS A 65 -9.97 -8.63 4.15
CA LYS A 65 -10.91 -9.73 4.44
C LYS A 65 -12.34 -9.43 3.95
N LEU A 66 -12.76 -8.18 3.99
CA LEU A 66 -14.08 -7.76 3.53
C LEU A 66 -14.23 -7.70 2.01
N ALA A 67 -13.17 -7.42 1.27
CA ALA A 67 -13.26 -7.25 -0.19
C ALA A 67 -13.77 -8.53 -0.91
N PRO A 68 -13.28 -9.75 -0.60
CA PRO A 68 -13.82 -10.99 -1.16
C PRO A 68 -15.29 -11.22 -0.78
N ILE A 69 -15.66 -10.96 0.48
CA ILE A 69 -17.02 -11.19 1.00
C ILE A 69 -18.04 -10.27 0.32
N ARG A 70 -17.63 -9.04 -0.03
CA ARG A 70 -18.49 -8.06 -0.73
C ARG A 70 -18.63 -8.32 -2.23
N GLY A 71 -17.93 -9.32 -2.79
CA GLY A 71 -17.92 -9.56 -4.24
C GLY A 71 -17.31 -8.40 -5.05
N ILE A 72 -16.61 -7.47 -4.39
CA ILE A 72 -15.90 -6.38 -5.07
C ILE A 72 -14.56 -6.99 -5.49
N PRO A 73 -14.26 -7.07 -6.80
CA PRO A 73 -12.91 -7.43 -7.24
C PRO A 73 -11.98 -6.41 -6.60
N THR A 74 -11.05 -6.84 -5.76
CA THR A 74 -9.92 -5.99 -5.40
C THR A 74 -9.31 -5.55 -6.73
N LYS A 75 -9.29 -4.24 -7.01
CA LYS A 75 -8.87 -3.69 -8.31
C LYS A 75 -7.41 -4.02 -8.67
N GLN A 76 -6.69 -4.66 -7.76
CA GLN A 76 -5.57 -5.50 -8.10
C GLN A 76 -6.04 -6.95 -7.90
N GLY A 77 -6.24 -7.65 -9.02
CA GLY A 77 -6.26 -9.11 -8.98
C GLY A 77 -5.03 -9.58 -8.20
N MET A 78 -5.17 -10.68 -7.47
CA MET A 78 -4.06 -11.31 -6.76
C MET A 78 -2.87 -11.38 -7.73
N GLN A 79 -1.90 -10.48 -7.58
CA GLN A 79 -0.70 -10.50 -8.39
C GLN A 79 -0.02 -11.82 -8.06
N ASP A 80 0.18 -12.65 -9.09
CA ASP A 80 1.01 -13.82 -8.96
C ASP A 80 2.36 -13.33 -8.41
N PRO A 81 2.81 -13.80 -7.23
CA PRO A 81 4.08 -13.36 -6.66
C PRO A 81 5.29 -13.62 -7.56
N ASN A 82 5.12 -14.41 -8.65
CA ASN A 82 6.15 -14.68 -9.64
C ASN A 82 6.02 -13.83 -10.93
N GLN A 83 5.08 -12.88 -11.01
CA GLN A 83 4.92 -12.01 -12.20
C GLN A 83 6.22 -11.27 -12.56
N ASP A 84 6.93 -10.76 -11.56
CA ASP A 84 8.21 -10.07 -11.78
C ASP A 84 9.29 -11.00 -12.36
N LEU A 85 9.25 -12.30 -12.06
CA LEU A 85 10.18 -13.28 -12.63
C LEU A 85 9.82 -13.60 -14.08
N LEU A 86 8.52 -13.74 -14.38
CA LEU A 86 8.03 -13.98 -15.73
C LEU A 86 8.37 -12.82 -16.67
N ASP A 87 8.20 -11.58 -16.21
CA ASP A 87 8.55 -10.37 -16.97
C ASP A 87 10.05 -10.27 -17.29
N VAL A 88 10.92 -10.77 -16.38
CA VAL A 88 12.37 -10.83 -16.61
C VAL A 88 12.70 -11.91 -17.65
N PHE A 89 12.05 -13.09 -17.59
CA PHE A 89 12.24 -14.14 -18.59
C PHE A 89 11.75 -13.72 -19.97
N GLU A 90 10.57 -13.08 -20.09
CA GLU A 90 10.05 -12.58 -21.36
C GLU A 90 10.95 -11.50 -21.98
N ARG A 91 11.53 -10.61 -21.16
CA ARG A 91 12.52 -9.63 -21.64
C ARG A 91 13.80 -10.28 -22.14
N ILE A 92 14.25 -11.35 -21.48
CA ILE A 92 15.46 -12.10 -21.90
C ILE A 92 15.20 -12.89 -23.19
N GLU A 93 14.01 -13.49 -23.34
CA GLU A 93 13.60 -14.21 -24.55
C GLU A 93 13.26 -13.29 -25.73
N GLY A 94 12.98 -12.01 -25.49
CA GLY A 94 12.76 -10.99 -26.52
C GLY A 94 14.04 -10.39 -27.14
N LEU A 95 15.17 -10.46 -26.43
CA LEU A 95 16.48 -9.94 -26.88
C LEU A 95 17.00 -10.49 -28.24
N PRO A 96 16.80 -11.76 -28.64
CA PRO A 96 17.31 -12.24 -29.93
C PRO A 96 16.57 -11.66 -31.16
N THR A 97 15.44 -10.97 -30.99
CA THR A 97 14.66 -10.40 -32.11
C THR A 97 14.76 -8.87 -32.25
N ALA A 98 15.35 -8.19 -31.26
CA ALA A 98 15.52 -6.73 -31.26
C ALA A 98 16.38 -6.16 -32.40
N PRO A 99 17.50 -6.78 -32.85
CA PRO A 99 18.35 -6.16 -33.85
C PRO A 99 17.71 -6.14 -35.25
N LYS A 100 16.90 -7.14 -35.60
CA LYS A 100 16.22 -7.19 -36.92
C LYS A 100 15.17 -6.09 -37.08
N LYS A 101 14.37 -5.83 -36.03
CA LYS A 101 13.34 -4.79 -36.03
C LYS A 101 13.91 -3.36 -36.09
N ALA A 102 15.11 -3.15 -35.55
CA ALA A 102 15.78 -1.85 -35.62
C ALA A 102 16.35 -1.57 -37.02
N VAL A 103 16.95 -2.58 -37.66
CA VAL A 103 17.52 -2.46 -39.02
C VAL A 103 16.42 -2.27 -40.07
N ASP A 104 15.30 -3.00 -39.97
CA ASP A 104 14.17 -2.84 -40.88
C ASP A 104 13.53 -1.44 -40.79
N LYS A 105 13.44 -0.87 -39.57
CA LYS A 105 12.97 0.52 -39.40
C LYS A 105 13.93 1.53 -40.01
N LEU A 106 15.24 1.31 -39.89
CA LEU A 106 16.24 2.23 -40.42
C LEU A 106 16.26 2.23 -41.96
N LEU A 107 16.10 1.06 -42.58
CA LEU A 107 15.98 0.91 -44.04
C LEU A 107 14.68 1.50 -44.60
N SER A 108 13.58 1.45 -43.85
CA SER A 108 12.31 2.05 -44.26
C SER A 108 12.31 3.58 -44.24
N TRP A 109 13.20 4.20 -43.46
CA TRP A 109 13.33 5.65 -43.34
C TRP A 109 14.25 6.27 -44.41
N ALA A 110 15.05 5.45 -45.09
CA ALA A 110 16.00 5.88 -46.13
C ALA A 110 15.47 5.70 -47.58
N ARG A 111 14.16 5.47 -47.76
CA ARG A 111 13.48 5.50 -49.06
C ARG A 111 12.55 6.70 -49.16
#